data_AF-A0A7W7YE37-F1
#
_entry.id   AF-A0A7W7YE37-F1
#
_cell.length_a   1.000
_cell.length_b   1.000
_cell.length_c   1.000
_cell.angle_alpha   90.00
_cell.angle_beta   90.00
_cell.angle_gamma   90.00
#
_symmetry.space_group_name_H-M   'P 1'
#
loop_
_entity.id
_entity.type
_entity.pdbx_description
1 polymer ?
#
loop_
_entity_poly.entity_id
_entity_poly.type
_entity_poly.pdbx_seq_one_letter_code
_entity_poly.pdbx_strand_id
1 'polypeptide(L)'
;MGNHFHLLAEVPHRRNWLERFKGPDGENKLFQHFGILYSKTYLGLLRDELTELRQRGMGILAEQKLEALKKRFCDLSLFVKEIKERFSRWFNKCRSRRGTLWMDGFKSVLVEGKGEALGGSRSAQRGLCTALGKPVDGWKSAGAAEACRCLLHTDGREVKDAQNENVVRHGVSVESARAVLKERGKLSTAELVRLRVRYFTDGVALGSREFVEGLFEAQREFFGPRRKEGARRITEAVTPFYSLRRLRVSAVG
;
A
#
# COMPACT_ATOMS: atom_id res chain seq x y z
N MET A 1 -10.99 -20.45 14.85
CA MET A 1 -9.87 -19.50 14.68
C MET A 1 -8.85 -20.18 13.80
N GLY A 2 -8.50 -19.74 12.60
CA GLY A 2 -8.03 -18.42 12.23
C GLY A 2 -6.61 -18.54 11.65
N ASN A 3 -6.36 -19.55 10.80
CA ASN A 3 -5.03 -19.83 10.23
C ASN A 3 -4.74 -18.94 9.02
N HIS A 4 -4.95 -17.63 9.17
CA HIS A 4 -4.61 -16.65 8.16
C HIS A 4 -4.07 -15.40 8.83
N PHE A 5 -3.17 -14.70 8.15
CA PHE A 5 -2.66 -13.40 8.55
C PHE A 5 -2.90 -12.42 7.42
N HIS A 6 -3.03 -11.14 7.77
CA HIS A 6 -3.18 -10.05 6.82
C HIS A 6 -1.98 -9.13 6.95
N LEU A 7 -1.51 -8.64 5.81
CA LEU A 7 -0.32 -7.79 5.75
C LEU A 7 -0.58 -6.65 4.77
N LEU A 8 -0.39 -5.42 5.24
CA LEU A 8 -0.19 -4.28 4.36
C LEU A 8 1.32 -4.05 4.27
N ALA A 9 1.88 -4.19 3.08
CA ALA A 9 3.31 -3.99 2.84
C ALA A 9 3.51 -3.00 1.69
N GLU A 10 4.39 -2.03 1.91
CA GLU A 10 4.95 -1.23 0.84
C GLU A 10 6.13 -1.98 0.24
N VAL A 11 6.11 -2.22 -1.07
CA VAL A 11 7.18 -2.90 -1.79
C VAL A 11 7.94 -1.85 -2.61
N PRO A 12 9.15 -1.43 -2.20
CA PRO A 12 9.93 -0.44 -2.92
C PRO A 12 10.28 -0.93 -4.33
N HIS A 13 10.48 0.00 -5.26
CA HIS A 13 11.01 -0.33 -6.58
C HIS A 13 12.42 -0.93 -6.43
N ARG A 14 12.56 -2.20 -6.82
CA ARG A 14 13.74 -3.03 -6.54
C ARG A 14 15.05 -2.38 -6.97
N ARG A 15 15.09 -1.81 -8.19
CA ARG A 15 16.31 -1.16 -8.71
C ARG A 15 16.78 -0.06 -7.77
N ASN A 16 15.88 0.84 -7.38
CA ASN A 16 16.18 1.99 -6.54
C ASN A 16 16.56 1.56 -5.12
N TRP A 17 15.94 0.50 -4.61
CA TRP A 17 16.27 -0.07 -3.31
C TRP A 17 17.71 -0.63 -3.28
N LEU A 18 18.10 -1.38 -4.32
CA LEU A 18 19.41 -2.01 -4.41
C LEU A 18 20.57 -1.02 -4.58
N GLU A 19 20.33 0.19 -5.12
CA GLU A 19 21.35 1.24 -5.21
C GLU A 19 22.01 1.56 -3.86
N ARG A 20 21.28 1.37 -2.75
CA ARG A 20 21.76 1.64 -1.38
C ARG A 20 22.94 0.75 -0.96
N PHE A 21 23.09 -0.40 -1.62
CA PHE A 21 24.13 -1.38 -1.35
C PHE A 21 25.23 -1.37 -2.43
N LYS A 22 25.29 -0.35 -3.27
CA LYS A 22 26.38 -0.17 -4.22
C LYS A 22 27.56 0.60 -3.60
N GLY A 23 28.70 0.50 -4.26
CA GLY A 23 29.93 1.20 -3.88
C GLY A 23 30.80 0.42 -2.90
N PRO A 24 31.96 0.99 -2.51
CA PRO A 24 32.98 0.30 -1.72
C PRO A 24 32.49 -0.20 -0.36
N ASP A 25 31.56 0.51 0.26
CA ASP A 25 30.96 0.17 1.57
C ASP A 25 29.60 -0.57 1.44
N GLY A 26 29.18 -0.87 0.21
CA GLY A 26 27.87 -1.46 -0.07
C GLY A 26 27.66 -2.82 0.60
N GLU A 27 28.70 -3.64 0.68
CA GLU A 27 28.66 -4.94 1.34
C GLU A 27 28.47 -4.81 2.85
N ASN A 28 29.16 -3.88 3.52
CA ASN A 28 28.99 -3.67 4.95
C ASN A 28 27.56 -3.22 5.28
N LYS A 29 27.00 -2.28 4.50
CA LYS A 29 25.60 -1.85 4.62
C LYS A 29 24.63 -3.02 4.42
N LEU A 30 24.93 -3.91 3.47
CA LEU A 30 24.13 -5.12 3.23
C LEU A 30 24.17 -6.07 4.42
N PHE A 31 25.34 -6.31 5.02
CA PHE A 31 25.49 -7.13 6.21
C PHE A 31 24.82 -6.51 7.45
N GLN A 32 24.90 -5.18 7.63
CA GLN A 32 24.15 -4.48 8.67
C GLN A 32 22.64 -4.69 8.49
N HIS A 33 22.15 -4.59 7.25
CA HIS A 33 20.74 -4.84 6.95
C HIS A 33 20.34 -6.30 7.23
N PHE A 34 21.17 -7.27 6.85
CA PHE A 34 20.94 -8.68 7.17
C PHE A 34 20.93 -8.95 8.69
N GLY A 35 21.65 -8.16 9.49
CA GLY A 35 21.65 -8.22 10.96
C GLY A 35 20.28 -8.05 11.61
N ILE A 36 19.31 -7.47 10.89
CA ILE A 36 17.92 -7.33 11.37
C ILE A 36 17.21 -8.69 11.42
N LEU A 37 17.52 -9.60 10.50
CA LEU A 37 16.78 -10.85 10.29
C LEU A 37 17.57 -12.13 10.63
N TYR A 38 18.90 -12.08 10.50
CA TYR A 38 19.77 -13.24 10.68
C TYR A 38 20.59 -13.13 11.96
N SER A 39 20.92 -14.27 12.54
CA SER A 39 21.76 -14.31 13.74
C SER A 39 23.20 -13.89 13.43
N LYS A 40 23.88 -13.35 14.45
CA LYS A 40 25.31 -12.99 14.35
C LYS A 40 26.17 -14.16 13.87
N THR A 41 25.87 -15.38 14.33
CA THR A 41 26.57 -16.60 13.93
C THR A 41 26.42 -16.90 12.44
N TYR A 42 25.20 -16.80 11.91
CA TYR A 42 24.97 -17.01 10.47
C TYR A 42 25.71 -15.99 9.62
N LEU A 43 25.70 -14.73 10.04
CA LEU A 43 26.40 -13.66 9.31
C LEU A 43 27.92 -13.78 9.39
N GLY A 44 28.46 -14.26 10.52
CA GLY A 44 29.87 -14.60 10.65
C GLY A 44 30.27 -15.68 9.63
N LEU A 45 29.56 -16.82 9.65
CA LEU A 45 29.82 -17.91 8.71
C LEU A 45 29.70 -17.49 7.24
N LEU A 46 28.70 -16.66 6.91
CA LEU A 46 28.55 -16.13 5.56
C LEU A 46 29.72 -15.23 5.17
N ARG A 47 30.21 -14.40 6.08
CA ARG A 47 31.36 -13.51 5.83
C ARG A 47 32.65 -14.30 5.63
N ASP A 48 32.86 -15.34 6.44
CA ASP A 48 34.01 -16.23 6.32
C ASP A 48 33.98 -16.97 4.98
N GLU A 49 32.82 -17.51 4.59
CA GLU A 49 32.62 -18.20 3.31
C GLU A 49 32.89 -17.27 2.11
N LEU A 50 32.39 -16.03 2.13
CA LEU A 50 32.65 -15.07 1.05
C LEU A 50 34.13 -14.69 0.98
N THR A 51 34.80 -14.60 2.13
CA THR A 51 36.24 -14.30 2.20
C THR A 51 37.06 -15.44 1.61
N GLU A 52 36.75 -16.69 1.99
CA GLU A 52 37.42 -17.89 1.49
C GLU A 52 37.25 -18.05 -0.03
N LEU A 53 36.04 -17.83 -0.56
CA LEU A 53 35.79 -17.89 -2.00
C LEU A 53 36.62 -16.86 -2.77
N ARG A 54 36.75 -15.64 -2.23
CA ARG A 54 37.57 -14.59 -2.84
C ARG A 54 39.06 -14.92 -2.80
N GLN A 55 39.56 -15.40 -1.67
CA GLN A 55 40.97 -15.79 -1.51
C GLN A 55 41.37 -16.91 -2.49
N ARG A 56 40.45 -17.81 -2.81
CA ARG A 56 40.66 -18.90 -3.78
C ARG A 56 40.48 -18.48 -5.25
N GLY A 57 40.33 -17.18 -5.53
CA GLY A 57 40.08 -16.68 -6.88
C GLY A 57 38.68 -16.97 -7.42
N MET A 58 37.77 -17.54 -6.61
CA MET A 58 36.39 -17.85 -6.96
C MET A 58 35.43 -16.67 -6.67
N GLY A 59 35.86 -15.45 -6.99
CA GLY A 59 35.08 -14.23 -6.72
C GLY A 59 33.67 -14.23 -7.33
N ILE A 60 33.53 -14.85 -8.51
CA ILE A 60 32.23 -15.01 -9.19
C ILE A 60 31.22 -15.77 -8.32
N LEU A 61 31.65 -16.83 -7.61
CA LEU A 61 30.77 -17.61 -6.73
C LEU A 61 30.35 -16.80 -5.50
N ALA A 62 31.25 -15.96 -4.97
CA ALA A 62 30.93 -15.05 -3.87
C ALA A 62 29.87 -14.02 -4.29
N GLU A 63 30.02 -13.44 -5.50
CA GLU A 63 29.03 -12.52 -6.06
C GLU A 63 27.69 -13.20 -6.32
N GLN A 64 27.68 -14.41 -6.89
CA GLN A 64 26.45 -15.17 -7.12
C GLN A 64 25.69 -15.45 -5.81
N LYS A 65 26.41 -15.77 -4.72
CA LYS A 65 25.79 -15.93 -3.38
C LYS A 65 25.16 -14.63 -2.88
N LEU A 66 25.86 -13.50 -3.02
CA LEU A 66 25.32 -12.19 -2.65
C LEU A 66 24.10 -11.82 -3.50
N GLU A 67 24.13 -12.08 -4.81
CA GLU A 67 23.00 -11.85 -5.70
C GLU A 67 21.81 -12.76 -5.39
N ALA A 68 22.04 -14.01 -5.00
CA ALA A 68 20.97 -14.90 -4.54
C ALA A 68 20.26 -14.36 -3.28
N LEU A 69 21.01 -13.74 -2.36
CA LEU A 69 20.43 -13.08 -1.19
C LEU A 69 19.68 -11.81 -1.57
N LYS A 70 20.27 -10.95 -2.41
CA LYS A 70 19.61 -9.74 -2.93
C LYS A 70 18.36 -10.08 -3.73
N LYS A 71 18.27 -11.26 -4.33
CA LYS A 71 17.10 -11.70 -5.09
C LYS A 71 15.82 -11.74 -4.27
N ARG A 72 15.94 -11.90 -2.96
CA ARG A 72 14.82 -11.95 -2.01
C ARG A 72 14.27 -10.56 -1.68
N PHE A 73 15.01 -9.49 -1.97
CA PHE A 73 14.55 -8.14 -1.72
C PHE A 73 13.46 -7.70 -2.70
N CYS A 74 12.51 -6.94 -2.15
CA CYS A 74 11.38 -6.36 -2.88
C CYS A 74 10.54 -7.40 -3.64
N ASP A 75 10.56 -8.67 -3.20
CA ASP A 75 9.76 -9.75 -3.76
C ASP A 75 8.76 -10.25 -2.72
N LEU A 76 7.49 -9.89 -2.91
CA LEU A 76 6.41 -10.23 -1.98
C LEU A 76 6.21 -11.76 -1.89
N SER A 77 6.42 -12.50 -2.98
CA SER A 77 6.23 -13.95 -3.01
C SER A 77 7.28 -14.66 -2.16
N LEU A 78 8.55 -14.27 -2.31
CA LEU A 78 9.65 -14.80 -1.50
C LEU A 78 9.49 -14.41 -0.03
N PHE A 79 9.09 -13.16 0.24
CA PHE A 79 8.80 -12.70 1.60
C PHE A 79 7.71 -13.54 2.29
N VAL A 80 6.56 -13.73 1.63
CA VAL A 80 5.45 -14.52 2.19
C VAL A 80 5.84 -16.00 2.33
N LYS A 81 6.59 -16.55 1.38
CA LYS A 81 7.14 -17.91 1.47
C LYS A 81 7.98 -18.07 2.74
N GLU A 82 8.90 -17.15 3.01
CA GLU A 82 9.76 -17.21 4.19
C GLU A 82 9.00 -17.08 5.51
N ILE A 83 8.02 -16.19 5.59
CA ILE A 83 7.14 -16.09 6.76
C ILE A 83 6.46 -17.44 7.01
N LYS A 84 5.82 -17.99 5.97
CA LYS A 84 5.10 -19.27 6.06
C LYS A 84 6.02 -20.39 6.51
N GLU A 85 7.23 -20.51 5.94
CA GLU A 85 8.20 -21.54 6.27
C GLU A 85 8.75 -21.39 7.70
N ARG A 86 9.24 -20.20 8.08
CA ARG A 86 9.80 -19.95 9.41
C ARG A 86 8.75 -20.15 10.50
N PHE A 87 7.55 -19.63 10.30
CA PHE A 87 6.45 -19.81 11.25
C PHE A 87 6.04 -21.28 11.35
N SER A 88 5.95 -22.02 10.23
CA SER A 88 5.65 -23.46 10.28
C SER A 88 6.70 -24.22 11.10
N ARG A 89 7.99 -23.95 10.85
CA ARG A 89 9.09 -24.62 11.56
C ARG A 89 9.06 -24.33 13.05
N TRP A 90 8.88 -23.07 13.43
CA TRP A 90 8.78 -22.66 14.82
C TRP A 90 7.54 -23.26 15.49
N PHE A 91 6.36 -23.10 14.89
CA PHE A 91 5.09 -23.56 15.45
C PHE A 91 5.04 -25.09 15.60
N ASN A 92 5.44 -25.82 14.55
CA ASN A 92 5.51 -27.28 14.59
C ASN A 92 6.48 -27.77 15.67
N LYS A 93 7.65 -27.13 15.82
CA LYS A 93 8.62 -27.46 16.87
C LYS A 93 8.02 -27.22 18.27
N CYS A 94 7.42 -26.05 18.50
CA CYS A 94 6.84 -25.69 19.80
C CYS A 94 5.63 -26.56 20.19
N ARG A 95 4.90 -27.09 19.21
CA ARG A 95 3.69 -27.90 19.42
C ARG A 95 3.92 -29.40 19.20
N SER A 96 5.17 -29.83 19.02
CA SER A 96 5.52 -31.23 18.68
C SER A 96 4.72 -31.79 17.50
N ARG A 97 4.36 -30.92 16.54
CA ARG A 97 3.57 -31.27 15.36
C ARG A 97 4.49 -31.57 14.18
N ARG A 98 4.01 -32.37 13.22
CA ARG A 98 4.64 -32.59 11.91
C ARG A 98 3.65 -32.22 10.79
N GLY A 99 4.19 -31.91 9.59
CA GLY A 99 3.39 -31.62 8.40
C GLY A 99 3.17 -30.13 8.10
N THR A 100 2.45 -29.86 7.01
CA THR A 100 2.19 -28.51 6.47
C THR A 100 1.17 -27.75 7.31
N LEU A 101 1.46 -26.49 7.65
CA LEU A 101 0.57 -25.65 8.44
C LEU A 101 -0.42 -24.86 7.57
N TRP A 102 0.02 -24.47 6.38
CA TRP A 102 -0.73 -23.64 5.44
C TRP A 102 -1.33 -24.52 4.35
N MET A 103 -2.62 -24.34 4.03
CA MET A 103 -3.31 -25.12 2.98
C MET A 103 -3.17 -24.48 1.59
N ASP A 104 -3.36 -23.15 1.48
CA ASP A 104 -3.38 -22.46 0.18
C ASP A 104 -2.18 -21.50 -0.02
N GLY A 105 -2.01 -21.10 -1.29
CA GLY A 105 -1.21 -19.94 -1.69
C GLY A 105 -1.64 -18.65 -0.98
N PHE A 106 -0.83 -17.60 -1.07
CA PHE A 106 -1.24 -16.29 -0.57
C PHE A 106 -1.98 -15.52 -1.66
N LYS A 107 -2.99 -14.73 -1.27
CA LYS A 107 -3.63 -13.77 -2.16
C LYS A 107 -3.00 -12.40 -1.90
N SER A 108 -2.64 -11.70 -2.96
CA SER A 108 -2.20 -10.30 -2.89
C SER A 108 -3.09 -9.46 -3.78
N VAL A 109 -3.39 -8.25 -3.31
CA VAL A 109 -4.11 -7.23 -4.06
C VAL A 109 -3.24 -6.00 -4.03
N LEU A 110 -2.81 -5.54 -5.20
CA LEU A 110 -2.09 -4.29 -5.32
C LEU A 110 -3.08 -3.17 -4.97
N VAL A 111 -2.74 -2.38 -3.97
CA VAL A 111 -3.50 -1.17 -3.60
C VAL A 111 -2.81 -0.03 -4.32
N GLU A 112 -3.22 0.25 -5.56
CA GLU A 112 -2.49 1.16 -6.43
C GLU A 112 -2.85 2.59 -6.05
N GLY A 113 -1.96 3.21 -5.28
CA GLY A 113 -2.28 4.42 -4.55
C GLY A 113 -3.20 4.11 -3.39
N LYS A 114 -2.78 4.45 -2.17
CA LYS A 114 -3.66 4.37 -1.00
C LYS A 114 -4.96 5.22 -1.19
N GLY A 115 -5.01 6.09 -2.20
CA GLY A 115 -6.20 6.79 -2.70
C GLY A 115 -7.21 5.96 -3.52
N GLU A 116 -6.88 4.77 -4.06
CA GLU A 116 -7.82 3.94 -4.82
C GLU A 116 -9.01 3.45 -3.98
N ALA A 117 -8.75 3.14 -2.71
CA ALA A 117 -9.80 2.74 -1.77
C ALA A 117 -10.71 3.91 -1.40
N LEU A 118 -10.14 5.11 -1.24
CA LEU A 118 -10.90 6.36 -1.13
C LEU A 118 -11.65 6.70 -2.42
N GLY A 119 -11.13 6.29 -3.57
CA GLY A 119 -11.76 6.42 -4.90
C GLY A 119 -12.86 5.41 -5.19
N GLY A 120 -13.23 4.55 -4.23
CA GLY A 120 -14.40 3.68 -4.34
C GLY A 120 -14.14 2.25 -4.81
N SER A 121 -12.89 1.81 -4.94
CA SER A 121 -12.56 0.43 -5.34
C SER A 121 -12.94 -0.57 -4.25
N ARG A 122 -13.97 -1.41 -4.49
CA ARG A 122 -14.44 -2.40 -3.50
C ARG A 122 -13.36 -3.41 -3.08
N SER A 123 -12.52 -3.85 -4.02
CA SER A 123 -11.43 -4.79 -3.72
C SER A 123 -10.36 -4.17 -2.84
N ALA A 124 -9.96 -2.92 -3.13
CA ALA A 124 -9.00 -2.18 -2.32
C ALA A 124 -9.55 -1.85 -0.92
N GLN A 125 -10.83 -1.44 -0.84
CA GLN A 125 -11.54 -1.20 0.42
C GLN A 125 -11.57 -2.45 1.30
N ARG A 126 -11.92 -3.60 0.73
CA ARG A 126 -11.94 -4.88 1.45
C ARG A 126 -10.55 -5.28 1.94
N GLY A 127 -9.52 -5.15 1.09
CA GLY A 127 -8.13 -5.44 1.43
C GLY A 127 -7.64 -4.58 2.61
N LEU A 128 -7.94 -3.28 2.58
CA LEU A 128 -7.58 -2.37 3.67
C LEU A 128 -8.38 -2.59 4.94
N CYS A 129 -9.69 -2.79 4.87
CA CYS A 129 -10.51 -3.15 6.04
C CYS A 129 -9.90 -4.36 6.74
N THR A 130 -9.55 -5.37 5.96
CA THR A 130 -8.94 -6.61 6.41
C THR A 130 -7.58 -6.38 7.09
N ALA A 131 -6.69 -5.60 6.45
CA ALA A 131 -5.39 -5.26 7.03
C ALA A 131 -5.49 -4.41 8.30
N LEU A 132 -6.51 -3.56 8.39
CA LEU A 132 -6.80 -2.71 9.55
C LEU A 132 -7.54 -3.44 10.69
N GLY A 133 -7.81 -4.74 10.54
CA GLY A 133 -8.59 -5.51 11.52
C GLY A 133 -10.04 -5.05 11.65
N LYS A 134 -10.58 -4.41 10.61
CA LYS A 134 -11.97 -3.94 10.51
C LYS A 134 -12.82 -4.98 9.77
N PRO A 135 -14.15 -5.02 10.01
CA PRO A 135 -15.05 -5.84 9.21
C PRO A 135 -14.83 -5.59 7.71
N VAL A 136 -14.82 -6.64 6.89
CA VAL A 136 -14.46 -6.59 5.47
C VAL A 136 -15.33 -5.59 4.68
N ASP A 137 -16.63 -5.54 4.97
CA ASP A 137 -17.57 -4.58 4.39
C ASP A 137 -17.76 -3.31 5.26
N GLY A 138 -16.93 -3.16 6.31
CA GLY A 138 -16.95 -2.06 7.28
C GLY A 138 -16.32 -0.76 6.79
N TRP A 139 -16.11 -0.60 5.47
CA TRP A 139 -15.42 0.57 4.92
C TRP A 139 -16.01 1.90 5.40
N LYS A 140 -17.35 1.98 5.36
CA LYS A 140 -18.12 3.17 5.76
C LYS A 140 -18.58 3.17 7.21
N SER A 141 -18.76 1.99 7.81
CA SER A 141 -19.42 1.83 9.10
C SER A 141 -18.45 1.58 10.27
N ALA A 142 -17.21 1.16 9.99
CA ALA A 142 -16.24 0.78 11.02
C ALA A 142 -15.06 1.77 11.14
N GLY A 143 -15.17 2.95 10.54
CA GLY A 143 -14.12 3.98 10.55
C GLY A 143 -12.90 3.62 9.70
N ALA A 144 -13.04 2.69 8.75
CA ALA A 144 -11.91 2.19 7.96
C ALA A 144 -11.44 3.20 6.90
N ALA A 145 -12.35 4.01 6.36
CA ALA A 145 -12.02 5.10 5.44
C ALA A 145 -11.17 6.18 6.14
N GLU A 146 -11.55 6.55 7.37
CA GLU A 146 -10.85 7.50 8.21
C GLU A 146 -9.48 6.98 8.65
N ALA A 147 -9.41 5.72 9.09
CA ALA A 147 -8.15 5.06 9.43
C ALA A 147 -7.21 4.96 8.21
N CYS A 148 -7.75 4.66 7.02
CA CYS A 148 -7.00 4.67 5.77
C CYS A 148 -6.45 6.08 5.45
N ARG A 149 -7.27 7.14 5.64
CA ARG A 149 -6.83 8.53 5.44
C ARG A 149 -5.72 8.92 6.42
N CYS A 150 -5.79 8.49 7.68
CA CYS A 150 -4.72 8.71 8.66
C CYS A 150 -3.41 8.03 8.23
N LEU A 151 -3.47 6.78 7.77
CA LEU A 151 -2.30 6.06 7.27
C LEU A 151 -1.69 6.74 6.03
N LEU A 152 -2.55 7.16 5.10
CA LEU A 152 -2.17 7.93 3.92
C LEU A 152 -1.34 9.16 4.26
N HIS A 153 -1.86 9.99 5.17
CA HIS A 153 -1.21 11.23 5.56
C HIS A 153 0.03 10.99 6.45
N THR A 154 0.15 9.82 7.08
CA THR A 154 1.32 9.48 7.92
C THR A 154 2.46 8.90 7.10
N ASP A 155 2.16 7.96 6.21
CA ASP A 155 3.18 7.25 5.42
C ASP A 155 3.55 8.02 4.15
N GLY A 156 2.60 8.76 3.58
CA GLY A 156 2.77 9.58 2.38
C GLY A 156 3.41 10.94 2.66
N ARG A 157 4.06 11.12 3.81
CA ARG A 157 4.67 12.41 4.18
C ARG A 157 5.76 12.80 3.20
N GLU A 158 5.83 14.11 2.94
CA GLU A 158 7.00 14.69 2.31
C GLU A 158 8.24 14.40 3.18
N VAL A 159 9.35 14.13 2.51
CA VAL A 159 10.65 14.00 3.15
C VAL A 159 11.47 15.18 2.70
N LYS A 160 12.00 15.93 3.67
CA LYS A 160 12.97 17.01 3.44
C LYS A 160 14.38 16.53 3.74
N ASP A 161 15.37 17.27 3.26
CA ASP A 161 16.78 17.03 3.53
C ASP A 161 17.10 17.18 5.02
N ALA A 162 18.34 16.88 5.43
CA ALA A 162 18.74 16.94 6.83
C ALA A 162 18.64 18.36 7.42
N GLN A 163 18.72 19.38 6.56
CA GLN A 163 18.58 20.80 6.88
C GLN A 163 17.11 21.25 6.94
N ASN A 164 16.18 20.39 6.53
CA ASN A 164 14.75 20.63 6.44
C ASN A 164 14.37 21.77 5.48
N GLU A 165 15.21 22.05 4.49
CA GLU A 165 15.06 23.15 3.53
C GLU A 165 14.46 22.65 2.22
N ASN A 166 15.03 21.59 1.63
CA ASN A 166 14.60 21.10 0.32
C ASN A 166 13.81 19.79 0.43
N VAL A 167 12.75 19.69 -0.37
CA VAL A 167 11.95 18.47 -0.47
C VAL A 167 12.70 17.44 -1.32
N VAL A 168 13.14 16.35 -0.70
CA VAL A 168 13.78 15.19 -1.37
C VAL A 168 12.77 14.14 -1.81
N ARG A 169 11.58 14.13 -1.19
CA ARG A 169 10.44 13.31 -1.63
C ARG A 169 9.17 14.10 -1.44
N HIS A 170 8.49 14.44 -2.54
CA HIS A 170 7.19 15.09 -2.48
C HIS A 170 6.16 14.18 -1.79
N GLY A 171 5.30 14.79 -0.99
CA GLY A 171 4.27 14.10 -0.24
C GLY A 171 3.44 15.07 0.59
N VAL A 172 2.68 14.54 1.52
CA VAL A 172 1.83 15.30 2.44
C VAL A 172 2.73 16.08 3.41
N SER A 173 2.51 17.39 3.53
CA SER A 173 3.24 18.21 4.52
C SER A 173 3.01 17.70 5.93
N VAL A 174 4.02 17.85 6.80
CA VAL A 174 3.93 17.39 8.20
C VAL A 174 2.76 18.07 8.93
N GLU A 175 2.49 19.33 8.62
CA GLU A 175 1.37 20.11 9.16
C GLU A 175 0.02 19.55 8.72
N SER A 176 -0.15 19.28 7.42
CA SER A 176 -1.36 18.66 6.86
C SER A 176 -1.58 17.27 7.47
N ALA A 177 -0.52 16.47 7.60
CA ALA A 177 -0.58 15.15 8.21
C ALA A 177 -1.03 15.20 9.68
N ARG A 178 -0.49 16.15 10.47
CA ARG A 178 -0.89 16.37 11.85
C ARG A 178 -2.35 16.82 11.96
N ALA A 179 -2.80 17.71 11.08
CA ALA A 179 -4.19 18.17 11.05
C ALA A 179 -5.17 17.02 10.78
N VAL A 180 -4.89 16.18 9.79
CA VAL A 180 -5.73 15.02 9.47
C VAL A 180 -5.74 13.99 10.60
N LEU A 181 -4.61 13.76 11.26
CA LEU A 181 -4.55 12.88 12.43
C LEU A 181 -5.35 13.42 13.62
N LYS A 182 -5.30 14.74 13.86
CA LYS A 182 -6.09 15.42 14.90
C LYS A 182 -7.60 15.24 14.68
N GLU A 183 -8.03 15.38 13.42
CA GLU A 183 -9.43 15.16 13.00
C GLU A 183 -9.78 13.67 12.84
N ARG A 184 -8.89 12.76 13.25
CA ARG A 184 -9.03 11.30 13.14
C ARG A 184 -9.37 10.83 11.72
N GLY A 185 -8.86 11.49 10.70
CA GLY A 185 -9.07 11.11 9.31
C GLY A 185 -10.41 11.55 8.74
N LYS A 186 -11.14 12.44 9.41
CA LYS A 186 -12.32 13.10 8.84
C LYS A 186 -11.91 14.16 7.83
N LEU A 187 -12.75 14.34 6.81
CA LEU A 187 -12.64 15.46 5.86
C LEU A 187 -13.07 16.76 6.53
N SER A 188 -12.29 17.82 6.37
CA SER A 188 -12.70 19.17 6.75
C SER A 188 -13.80 19.71 5.82
N THR A 189 -14.55 20.71 6.28
CA THR A 189 -15.60 21.37 5.48
C THR A 189 -15.06 21.91 4.16
N ALA A 190 -13.86 22.51 4.15
CA ALA A 190 -13.23 23.02 2.94
C ALA A 190 -12.88 21.91 1.95
N GLU A 191 -12.43 20.75 2.42
CA GLU A 191 -12.14 19.60 1.56
C GLU A 191 -13.42 18.96 1.00
N LEU A 192 -14.50 18.94 1.78
CA LEU A 192 -15.82 18.55 1.29
C LEU A 192 -16.32 19.50 0.19
N VAL A 193 -16.09 20.81 0.34
CA VAL A 193 -16.43 21.81 -0.68
C VAL A 193 -15.57 21.65 -1.94
N ARG A 194 -14.25 21.43 -1.81
CA ARG A 194 -13.38 21.16 -2.96
C ARG A 194 -13.74 19.86 -3.68
N LEU A 195 -14.09 18.81 -2.93
CA LEU A 195 -14.67 17.59 -3.51
C LEU A 195 -15.95 17.93 -4.28
N ARG A 196 -16.86 18.72 -3.73
CA ARG A 196 -18.09 19.14 -4.44
C ARG A 196 -17.81 19.93 -5.72
N VAL A 197 -16.90 20.91 -5.69
CA VAL A 197 -16.49 21.66 -6.89
C VAL A 197 -15.92 20.70 -7.93
N ARG A 198 -15.10 19.73 -7.51
CA ARG A 198 -14.57 18.71 -8.42
C ARG A 198 -15.64 17.78 -8.99
N TYR A 199 -16.58 17.28 -8.18
CA TYR A 199 -17.73 16.51 -8.67
C TYR A 199 -18.65 17.33 -9.59
N PHE A 200 -18.67 18.66 -9.45
CA PHE A 200 -19.39 19.54 -10.37
C PHE A 200 -18.63 19.71 -11.70
N THR A 201 -17.34 20.03 -11.66
CA THR A 201 -16.51 20.27 -12.84
C THR A 201 -16.23 18.98 -13.64
N ASP A 202 -15.72 17.94 -12.98
CA ASP A 202 -15.35 16.68 -13.63
C ASP A 202 -16.58 15.75 -13.79
N GLY A 203 -17.58 15.90 -12.91
CA GLY A 203 -18.81 15.12 -12.92
C GLY A 203 -19.94 15.72 -13.77
N VAL A 204 -19.70 16.88 -14.42
CA VAL A 204 -20.59 17.63 -15.32
C VAL A 204 -21.83 18.25 -14.66
N ALA A 205 -22.44 17.55 -13.71
CA ALA A 205 -23.55 18.07 -12.91
C ALA A 205 -23.58 17.41 -11.54
N LEU A 206 -24.15 18.14 -10.58
CA LEU A 206 -24.14 17.79 -9.17
C LEU A 206 -25.48 18.19 -8.54
N GLY A 207 -26.15 17.28 -7.83
CA GLY A 207 -27.42 17.60 -7.19
C GLY A 207 -28.17 16.39 -6.63
N SER A 208 -29.49 16.55 -6.46
CA SER A 208 -30.38 15.45 -6.10
C SER A 208 -30.45 14.41 -7.24
N ARG A 209 -31.00 13.23 -6.95
CA ARG A 209 -31.12 12.19 -7.98
C ARG A 209 -32.00 12.67 -9.12
N GLU A 210 -33.13 13.28 -8.78
CA GLU A 210 -34.16 13.76 -9.70
C GLU A 210 -33.58 14.81 -10.64
N PHE A 211 -32.80 15.76 -10.11
CA PHE A 211 -32.12 16.77 -10.90
C PHE A 211 -31.13 16.16 -11.90
N VAL A 212 -30.28 15.24 -11.44
CA VAL A 212 -29.25 14.63 -12.30
C VAL A 212 -29.84 13.69 -13.35
N GLU A 213 -30.90 12.95 -13.02
CA GLU A 213 -31.64 12.14 -14.00
C GLU A 213 -32.37 13.01 -15.01
N GLY A 214 -33.01 14.11 -14.57
CA GLY A 214 -33.65 15.06 -15.48
C GLY A 214 -32.67 15.63 -16.51
N LEU A 215 -31.46 15.99 -16.08
CA LEU A 215 -30.41 16.45 -16.98
C LEU A 215 -29.90 15.34 -17.90
N PHE A 216 -29.81 14.10 -17.41
CA PHE A 216 -29.39 12.95 -18.22
C PHE A 216 -30.39 12.66 -19.35
N GLU A 217 -31.69 12.66 -19.05
CA GLU A 217 -32.74 12.47 -20.05
C GLU A 217 -32.79 13.62 -21.05
N ALA A 218 -32.68 14.86 -20.59
CA ALA A 218 -32.62 16.05 -21.46
C ALA A 218 -31.43 16.04 -22.43
N GLN A 219 -30.39 15.27 -22.14
CA GLN A 219 -29.15 15.21 -22.92
C GLN A 219 -28.86 13.77 -23.40
N ARG A 220 -29.90 12.93 -23.54
CA ARG A 220 -29.78 11.49 -23.78
C ARG A 220 -28.95 11.14 -25.00
N GLU A 221 -29.01 11.94 -26.05
CA GLU A 221 -28.25 11.76 -27.30
C GLU A 221 -26.72 11.75 -27.09
N PHE A 222 -26.21 12.46 -26.08
CA PHE A 222 -24.79 12.54 -25.78
C PHE A 222 -24.26 11.34 -24.97
N PHE A 223 -25.11 10.38 -24.63
CA PHE A 223 -24.76 9.22 -23.82
C PHE A 223 -24.96 7.89 -24.57
N GLY A 224 -24.05 6.94 -24.35
CA GLY A 224 -24.13 5.64 -25.01
C GLY A 224 -25.44 4.88 -24.76
N PRO A 225 -25.93 4.07 -25.71
CA PRO A 225 -27.22 3.38 -25.60
C PRO A 225 -27.29 2.41 -24.42
N ARG A 226 -26.14 1.89 -23.96
CA ARG A 226 -26.06 0.98 -22.80
C ARG A 226 -26.25 1.68 -21.45
N ARG A 227 -26.17 3.01 -21.39
CA ARG A 227 -26.37 3.77 -20.16
C ARG A 227 -27.87 4.00 -19.94
N LYS A 228 -28.43 3.33 -18.93
CA LYS A 228 -29.86 3.41 -18.58
C LYS A 228 -30.20 4.47 -17.52
N GLU A 229 -29.21 4.88 -16.73
CA GLU A 229 -29.39 5.86 -15.65
C GLU A 229 -28.25 6.88 -15.67
N GLY A 230 -28.59 8.13 -15.38
CA GLY A 230 -27.71 9.29 -15.29
C GLY A 230 -27.05 9.44 -13.94
N ALA A 231 -27.81 9.32 -12.87
CA ALA A 231 -27.32 9.64 -11.54
C ALA A 231 -26.27 8.64 -11.06
N ARG A 232 -25.14 9.17 -10.60
CA ARG A 232 -24.08 8.40 -9.94
C ARG A 232 -23.94 8.90 -8.52
N ARG A 233 -24.33 8.06 -7.56
CA ARG A 233 -24.22 8.38 -6.13
C ARG A 233 -22.77 8.66 -5.76
N ILE A 234 -22.55 9.79 -5.09
CA ILE A 234 -21.28 10.14 -4.46
C ILE A 234 -21.20 9.36 -3.16
N THR A 235 -20.26 8.43 -3.08
CA THR A 235 -20.17 7.49 -1.95
C THR A 235 -19.60 8.13 -0.70
N GLU A 236 -18.93 9.27 -0.85
CA GLU A 236 -18.20 10.06 0.13
C GLU A 236 -19.10 11.12 0.79
N ALA A 237 -20.24 11.45 0.17
CA ALA A 237 -21.20 12.40 0.73
C ALA A 237 -22.06 11.73 1.81
N VAL A 238 -22.13 12.38 2.99
CA VAL A 238 -22.97 11.94 4.11
C VAL A 238 -24.46 12.02 3.74
N THR A 239 -24.86 13.11 3.07
CA THR A 239 -26.21 13.26 2.50
C THR A 239 -26.28 12.62 1.11
N PRO A 240 -27.44 12.04 0.71
CA PRO A 240 -27.61 11.46 -0.62
C PRO A 240 -27.42 12.53 -1.70
N PHE A 241 -26.33 12.40 -2.47
CA PHE A 241 -25.96 13.35 -3.50
C PHE A 241 -25.42 12.63 -4.73
N TYR A 242 -25.68 13.18 -5.90
CA TYR A 242 -25.48 12.50 -7.18
C TYR A 242 -24.71 13.39 -8.16
N SER A 243 -23.94 12.74 -9.03
CA SER A 243 -23.20 13.37 -10.13
C SER A 243 -23.54 12.71 -11.47
N LEU A 244 -23.40 13.44 -12.58
CA LEU A 244 -23.71 12.93 -13.92
C LEU A 244 -22.58 12.08 -14.51
N ARG A 245 -21.33 12.23 -14.06
CA ARG A 245 -20.21 11.32 -14.39
C ARG A 245 -19.53 10.85 -13.11
N ARG A 246 -19.16 9.57 -13.09
CA ARG A 246 -18.33 9.02 -12.01
C ARG A 246 -16.93 9.60 -12.17
N LEU A 247 -16.41 10.27 -11.14
CA LEU A 247 -15.01 10.65 -11.10
C LEU A 247 -14.16 9.39 -11.27
N ARG A 248 -13.46 9.30 -12.40
CA ARG A 248 -12.31 8.40 -12.56
C ARG A 248 -11.08 9.31 -12.67
N VAL A 249 -10.02 8.89 -11.99
CA VAL A 249 -8.63 9.39 -12.05
C VAL A 249 -8.23 10.39 -10.95
N SER A 250 -7.18 9.97 -10.22
CA SER A 250 -6.35 10.70 -9.24
C SER A 250 -7.07 11.33 -8.04
N ALA A 251 -7.21 10.54 -6.97
CA ALA A 251 -7.84 10.96 -5.72
C ALA A 251 -6.96 11.82 -4.79
N VAL A 252 -5.68 12.01 -5.09
CA VAL A 252 -4.78 12.89 -4.31
C VAL A 252 -3.75 13.49 -5.25
N GLY A 253 -3.81 14.81 -5.43
CA GLY A 253 -2.61 15.62 -5.57
C GLY A 253 -2.12 15.97 -4.17
#